data_AF-A0A846NGW5-F1
#
_entry.id   AF-A0A846NGW5-F1
#
_cell.length_a   1.000
_cell.length_b   1.000
_cell.length_c   1.000
_cell.angle_alpha   90.00
_cell.angle_beta   90.00
_cell.angle_gamma   90.00
#
_symmetry.space_group_name_H-M   'P 1'
#
loop_
_entity.id
_entity.type
_entity.pdbx_description
1 polymer ?
#
loop_
_entity_poly.entity_id
_entity_poly.type
_entity_poly.pdbx_seq_one_letter_code
_entity_poly.pdbx_strand_id
1 'polypeptide(L)' 'IDWSKFDVEQFRMGMDVELEHGLVDPHTNVTNDDPLMTGKIALAHLNEFPDYYTRLEQMEKEGEEYWEKKNL' A
#
# COMPACT_ATOMS: atom_id res chain seq x y z
N ILE A 1 -11.35 14.03 3.57
CA ILE A 1 -11.17 13.09 2.44
C ILE A 1 -12.45 13.12 1.63
N ASP A 2 -12.34 13.23 0.31
CA ASP A 2 -13.51 13.17 -0.59
C ASP A 2 -13.72 11.72 -1.02
N TRP A 3 -14.59 11.02 -0.28
CA TRP A 3 -14.89 9.60 -0.48
C TRP A 3 -15.65 9.30 -1.78
N SER A 4 -16.00 10.31 -2.58
CA SER A 4 -16.59 10.08 -3.91
C SER A 4 -15.55 9.77 -5.00
N LYS A 5 -14.26 10.02 -4.71
CA LYS A 5 -13.17 9.87 -5.68
C LYS A 5 -12.63 8.44 -5.80
N PHE A 6 -12.83 7.61 -4.78
CA PHE A 6 -12.34 6.23 -4.71
C PHE A 6 -13.16 5.45 -3.68
N ASP A 7 -13.09 4.12 -3.75
CA ASP A 7 -13.73 3.24 -2.77
C ASP A 7 -13.02 3.34 -1.40
N VAL A 8 -13.78 3.32 -0.31
CA VAL A 8 -13.22 3.29 1.06
C VAL A 8 -12.30 2.07 1.25
N GLU A 9 -12.57 0.97 0.56
CA GLU A 9 -11.70 -0.21 0.60
C GLU A 9 -10.30 0.07 0.06
N GLN A 10 -10.14 0.95 -0.94
CA GLN A 10 -8.82 1.33 -1.43
C GLN A 10 -8.01 2.06 -0.35
N PHE A 11 -8.67 2.92 0.43
CA PHE A 11 -8.02 3.61 1.55
C PHE A 11 -7.66 2.63 2.67
N ARG A 12 -8.55 1.68 2.99
CA ARG A 12 -8.27 0.63 3.97
C ARG A 12 -7.09 -0.25 3.55
N MET A 13 -7.05 -0.70 2.29
CA MET A 13 -5.92 -1.44 1.73
C MET A 13 -4.62 -0.65 1.85
N GLY A 14 -4.64 0.64 1.52
CA GLY A 14 -3.46 1.48 1.67
C GLY A 14 -2.98 1.63 3.10
N MET A 15 -3.90 1.77 4.06
CA MET A 15 -3.54 1.81 5.48
C MET A 15 -2.82 0.52 5.92
N ASP A 16 -3.24 -0.64 5.43
CA ASP A 16 -2.61 -1.93 5.77
C ASP A 16 -1.22 -2.04 5.12
N VAL A 17 -1.09 -1.74 3.83
CA VAL A 17 0.17 -1.85 3.07
C VAL A 17 1.24 -0.91 3.63
N GLU A 18 0.91 0.38 3.79
CA GLU A 18 1.90 1.35 4.26
C GLU A 18 2.34 1.08 5.72
N LEU A 19 1.48 0.45 6.52
CA LEU A 19 1.82 0.01 7.88
C LEU A 19 2.70 -1.25 7.85
N GLU A 20 2.37 -2.23 7.01
CA GLU A 20 3.12 -3.48 6.89
C GLU A 20 4.60 -3.24 6.60
N HIS A 21 4.92 -2.38 5.64
CA HIS A 21 6.32 -2.08 5.28
C HIS A 21 7.15 -1.59 6.49
N GLY A 22 6.56 -0.78 7.37
CA GLY A 22 7.24 -0.29 8.57
C GLY A 22 7.47 -1.37 9.63
N LEU A 23 6.57 -2.34 9.73
CA LEU A 23 6.66 -3.46 10.67
C LEU A 23 7.63 -4.56 10.18
N VAL A 24 7.75 -4.74 8.87
CA VAL A 24 8.60 -5.76 8.25
C VAL A 24 10.07 -5.37 8.25
N ASP A 25 10.40 -4.13 7.85
CA ASP A 25 11.78 -3.65 7.80
C ASP A 25 11.95 -2.28 8.51
N PRO A 26 12.55 -2.26 9.72
CA PRO A 26 12.83 -1.03 10.46
C PRO A 26 13.70 -0.02 9.70
N HIS A 27 14.50 -0.45 8.72
CA HIS A 27 15.34 0.46 7.92
C HIS A 27 14.50 1.34 6.98
N THR A 28 13.36 0.84 6.53
CA THR A 28 12.43 1.54 5.64
C THR A 28 11.15 1.97 6.34
N ASN A 29 11.09 1.93 7.67
CA ASN A 29 9.94 2.39 8.43
C ASN A 29 9.87 3.93 8.44
N VAL A 30 9.04 4.48 7.54
CA VAL A 30 8.87 5.93 7.36
C VAL A 30 7.85 6.53 8.33
N THR A 31 6.83 5.75 8.72
CA THR A 31 5.68 6.25 9.48
C THR A 31 5.81 6.04 10.97
N ASN A 32 6.62 5.07 11.40
CA ASN A 32 6.77 4.62 12.78
C ASN A 32 5.41 4.38 13.44
N ASP A 33 4.55 3.64 12.74
CA ASP A 33 3.16 3.30 13.11
C ASP A 33 2.26 4.51 13.38
N ASP A 34 2.64 5.73 12.97
CA ASP A 34 1.80 6.92 13.11
C ASP A 34 0.63 6.88 12.11
N PRO A 35 -0.62 6.72 12.57
CA PRO A 35 -1.75 6.48 11.68
C PRO A 35 -2.08 7.70 10.79
N LEU A 36 -1.69 8.91 11.19
CA LEU A 36 -1.93 10.11 10.40
C LEU A 36 -0.93 10.23 9.26
N MET A 37 0.33 9.86 9.48
CA MET A 37 1.36 9.79 8.45
C MET A 37 1.03 8.68 7.44
N THR A 38 0.71 7.47 7.92
CA THR A 38 0.26 6.34 7.09
C THR A 38 -0.92 6.74 6.21
N GLY A 39 -1.97 7.33 6.80
CA GLY A 39 -3.15 7.74 6.04
C GLY A 39 -2.91 8.86 5.03
N LYS A 40 -1.92 9.73 5.24
CA LYS A 40 -1.54 10.76 4.26
C LYS A 40 -0.84 10.16 3.06
N ILE A 41 0.00 9.14 3.26
CA ILE A 41 0.66 8.42 2.16
C ILE A 41 -0.39 7.67 1.34
N ALA A 42 -1.27 6.91 2.00
CA ALA A 42 -2.35 6.21 1.32
C ALA A 42 -3.27 7.16 0.53
N LEU A 43 -3.63 8.31 1.13
CA LEU A 43 -4.40 9.32 0.43
C LEU A 43 -3.64 9.95 -0.75
N ALA A 44 -2.32 10.12 -0.66
CA ALA A 44 -1.52 10.68 -1.75
C ALA A 44 -1.60 9.78 -2.99
N HIS A 45 -1.44 8.47 -2.82
CA HIS A 45 -1.55 7.49 -3.90
C HIS A 45 -2.95 7.45 -4.52
N LEU A 46 -4.01 7.53 -3.70
CA LEU A 46 -5.38 7.58 -4.21
C LEU A 46 -5.75 8.90 -4.92
N ASN A 47 -4.97 9.96 -4.70
CA ASN A 47 -5.10 11.18 -5.51
C ASN A 47 -4.41 11.06 -6.88
N GLU A 48 -3.48 10.11 -7.06
CA GLU A 48 -2.86 9.80 -8.34
C GLU A 48 -3.77 8.90 -9.17
N PHE A 49 -4.23 7.78 -8.57
CA PHE A 49 -5.14 6.83 -9.21
C PHE A 49 -6.16 6.30 -8.20
N PRO A 50 -7.47 6.35 -8.52
CA PRO A 50 -8.53 5.87 -7.61
C PRO A 50 -8.44 4.38 -7.22
N ASP A 51 -7.76 3.56 -8.03
CA ASP A 51 -7.62 2.11 -7.88
C ASP A 51 -6.17 1.68 -7.58
N TYR A 52 -5.34 2.59 -7.05
CA TYR A 52 -3.90 2.40 -6.84
C TYR A 52 -3.56 1.08 -6.14
N TYR A 53 -4.23 0.78 -5.01
CA TYR A 53 -3.87 -0.37 -4.19
C TYR A 53 -4.29 -1.71 -4.79
N THR A 54 -5.34 -1.73 -5.62
CA THR A 54 -5.64 -2.93 -6.44
C THR A 54 -4.56 -3.18 -7.50
N ARG A 55 -4.03 -2.11 -8.12
CA ARG A 55 -2.94 -2.26 -9.10
C ARG A 55 -1.65 -2.71 -8.43
N LEU A 56 -1.36 -2.16 -7.25
CA LEU A 56 -0.19 -2.54 -6.46
C LEU A 56 -0.25 -4.02 -6.09
N GLU A 57 -1.36 -4.48 -5.51
CA GLU A 57 -1.56 -5.90 -5.15
C GLU A 57 -1.32 -6.83 -6.34
N GLN A 58 -1.84 -6.48 -7.53
CA GLN A 58 -1.60 -7.28 -8.73
C GLN A 58 -0.11 -7.33 -9.10
N MET A 59 0.58 -6.19 -9.08
CA MET A 59 2.00 -6.11 -9.42
C MET A 59 2.87 -6.89 -8.43
N GLU A 60 2.60 -6.78 -7.13
CA GLU A 60 3.33 -7.48 -6.08
C GLU A 60 3.17 -8.99 -6.23
N LYS A 61 1.94 -9.47 -6.43
CA LYS A 61 1.68 -10.89 -6.68
C LYS A 61 2.41 -11.43 -7.90
N GLU A 62 2.41 -10.67 -9.01
CA GLU A 62 3.18 -11.05 -10.21
C GLU A 62 4.68 -11.13 -9.92
N GLY A 63 5.20 -10.23 -9.09
CA GLY A 63 6.58 -10.22 -8.63
C GLY A 63 6.93 -11.41 -7.73
N GLU A 64 6.11 -11.68 -6.73
CA GLU A 64 6.24 -12.83 -5.82
C GLU A 64 6.27 -14.14 -6.62
N GLU A 65 5.27 -14.37 -7.47
CA GLU A 65 5.20 -15.57 -8.31
C GLU A 65 6.42 -15.72 -9.21
N TYR A 66 6.96 -14.62 -9.75
CA TYR A 66 8.16 -14.65 -10.56
C TYR A 66 9.40 -15.09 -9.76
N TRP A 67 9.60 -14.50 -8.58
CA TRP A 67 10.78 -14.79 -7.74
C TRP A 67 10.70 -16.14 -7.05
N GLU A 68 9.51 -16.60 -6.64
CA GLU A 68 9.31 -17.96 -6.13
C GLU A 68 9.70 -19.02 -7.17
N LYS A 69 9.31 -18.83 -8.44
CA LYS A 69 9.69 -19.72 -9.55
C LYS A 69 11.19 -19.70 -9.87
N LYS A 70 11.90 -18.63 -9.52
CA LYS A 70 13.36 -18.50 -9.71
C LYS A 70 14.17 -19.11 -8.56
N ASN A 71 13.56 -19.23 -7.39
CA ASN A 71 14.17 -19.78 -6.17
C ASN A 71 13.89 -21.28 -5.98
N LEU A 72 13.20 -21.92 -6.95
CA LEU A 72 13.07 -23.37 -7.16
C LEU A 72 13.95 -23.81 -8.35
#